data_AF-A0A954XLL0-F1
#
_entry.id   AF-A0A954XLL0-F1
#
_cell.length_a   1.000
_cell.length_b   1.000
_cell.length_c   1.000
_cell.angle_alpha   90.00
_cell.angle_beta   90.00
_cell.angle_gamma   90.00
#
_symmetry.space_group_name_H-M   'P 1'
#
loop_
_entity.id
_entity.type
_entity.pdbx_description
1 polymer ?
#
loop_
_entity_poly.entity_id
_entity_poly.type
_entity_poly.pdbx_seq_one_letter_code
_entity_poly.pdbx_strand_id
1 'polypeptide(L)'
;MNSPRATVEGKWLVMPTKTALPERCIRTNAPVSPEEYRRWDLPHIPRWLVFLMLVSPLLLIAVPFVVQRRCVFKAGLSNQARRDFFLRKSAACLLMLAPLALCLYAVVVNSEEWVLMAILLSLPCFWIGFAILILWTSSLRV
;
A
#
# COMPACT_ATOMS: atom_id res chain seq x y z
N MET A 1 -5.07 33.44 18.47
CA MET A 1 -5.54 32.56 17.38
C MET A 1 -5.80 31.18 17.96
N ASN A 2 -7.06 30.73 18.00
CA ASN A 2 -7.40 29.40 18.51
C ASN A 2 -6.96 28.35 17.48
N SER A 3 -5.86 27.66 17.77
CA SER A 3 -5.44 26.54 16.94
C SER A 3 -6.54 25.46 16.99
N PRO A 4 -7.06 24.99 15.83
CA PRO A 4 -8.13 24.01 15.79
C PRO A 4 -7.72 22.77 16.61
N ARG A 5 -8.51 22.45 17.63
CA ARG A 5 -8.24 21.33 18.55
C ARG A 5 -8.60 20.01 17.86
N ALA A 6 -7.81 18.97 18.11
CA ALA A 6 -8.19 17.62 17.75
C ALA A 6 -9.47 17.24 18.50
N THR A 7 -10.42 16.63 17.80
CA THR A 7 -11.70 16.16 18.36
C THR A 7 -11.82 14.66 18.13
N VAL A 8 -12.48 13.97 19.06
CA VAL A 8 -12.75 12.54 18.95
C VAL A 8 -14.20 12.36 18.55
N GLU A 9 -14.44 11.81 17.36
CA GLU A 9 -15.76 11.48 16.84
C GLU A 9 -15.95 9.95 16.86
N GLY A 10 -16.44 9.43 17.99
CA GLY A 10 -16.62 8.00 18.20
C GLY A 10 -15.29 7.25 18.18
N LYS A 11 -15.05 6.46 17.12
CA LYS A 11 -13.81 5.69 16.92
C LYS A 11 -12.76 6.46 16.11
N TRP A 12 -13.06 7.68 15.68
CA TRP A 12 -12.22 8.46 14.78
C TRP A 12 -11.60 9.65 15.49
N LEU A 13 -10.32 9.89 15.25
CA LEU A 13 -9.63 11.11 15.67
C LEU A 13 -9.66 12.10 14.51
N VAL A 14 -10.43 13.17 14.65
CA VAL A 14 -10.55 14.23 13.66
C VAL A 14 -9.56 15.33 14.02
N MET A 15 -8.64 15.61 13.08
CA MET A 15 -7.62 16.64 13.24
C MET A 15 -7.53 17.52 12.01
N PRO A 16 -7.18 18.80 12.18
CA PRO A 16 -6.90 19.68 11.06
C PRO A 16 -5.70 19.16 10.27
N THR A 17 -5.67 19.43 8.96
CA THR A 17 -4.52 19.08 8.12
C THR A 17 -3.25 19.80 8.59
N LYS A 18 -2.08 19.21 8.31
CA LYS A 18 -0.74 19.71 8.65
C LYS A 18 -0.42 19.68 10.15
N THR A 19 -1.16 18.92 10.94
CA THR A 19 -0.83 18.65 12.35
C THR A 19 0.29 17.63 12.50
N ALA A 20 1.02 17.73 13.60
CA ALA A 20 1.92 16.70 14.07
C ALA A 20 1.17 15.79 15.05
N LEU A 21 1.19 14.49 14.79
CA LEU A 21 0.68 13.49 15.73
C LEU A 21 1.63 13.35 16.94
N PRO A 22 1.14 12.87 18.09
CA PRO A 22 1.99 12.57 19.26
C PRO A 22 3.03 11.51 18.92
N GLU A 23 4.23 11.58 19.51
CA GLU A 23 5.45 10.76 19.23
C GLU A 23 5.28 9.25 19.47
N ARG A 24 4.35 8.68 18.72
CA ARG A 24 3.92 7.29 18.77
C ARG A 24 3.66 6.80 17.36
N CYS A 25 3.93 5.52 17.15
CA CYS A 25 3.64 4.86 15.89
C CYS A 25 2.13 4.84 15.65
N ILE A 26 1.67 5.32 14.49
CA ILE A 26 0.24 5.33 14.14
C ILE A 26 -0.38 3.92 14.20
N ARG A 27 0.42 2.88 13.89
CA ARG A 27 -0.07 1.51 13.75
C ARG A 27 0.03 0.70 15.04
N THR A 28 1.16 0.78 15.73
CA THR A 28 1.44 -0.06 16.91
C THR A 28 1.29 0.71 18.23
N ASN A 29 1.09 2.03 18.19
CA ASN A 29 1.06 2.93 19.34
C ASN A 29 2.33 2.88 20.22
N ALA A 30 3.40 2.24 19.74
CA ALA A 30 4.71 2.20 20.39
C ALA A 30 5.38 3.59 20.34
N PRO A 31 6.20 3.97 21.32
CA PRO A 31 6.96 5.21 21.27
C PRO A 31 7.90 5.22 20.05
N VAL A 32 8.04 6.38 19.42
CA VAL A 32 8.86 6.56 18.22
C VAL A 32 9.75 7.78 18.44
N SER A 33 11.03 7.69 18.03
CA SER A 33 11.95 8.82 18.18
C SER A 33 11.53 10.01 17.29
N PRO A 34 11.87 11.25 17.66
CA PRO A 34 11.60 12.43 16.84
C PRO A 34 12.24 12.37 15.45
N GLU A 35 13.32 11.62 15.29
CA GLU A 35 14.03 11.42 14.02
C GLU A 35 13.26 10.51 13.05
N GLU A 36 12.42 9.62 13.57
CA GLU A 36 11.58 8.72 12.78
C GLU A 36 10.29 9.39 12.28
N TYR A 37 10.05 10.65 12.66
CA TYR A 37 8.92 11.44 12.18
C TYR A 37 9.08 11.83 10.71
N ARG A 38 8.11 11.43 9.91
CA ARG A 38 8.06 11.80 8.49
C ARG A 38 6.80 12.57 8.19
N ARG A 39 6.90 13.47 7.22
CA ARG A 39 5.75 14.13 6.61
C ARG A 39 5.09 13.12 5.66
N TRP A 40 3.85 12.78 5.94
CA TRP A 40 3.01 11.94 5.11
C TRP A 40 2.09 12.84 4.27
N ASP A 41 1.98 12.53 2.99
CA ASP A 41 1.04 13.15 2.05
C ASP A 41 0.16 12.04 1.46
N LEU A 42 -1.09 11.96 1.92
CA LEU A 42 -1.97 10.84 1.61
C LEU A 42 -3.17 11.32 0.80
N PRO A 43 -3.38 10.81 -0.42
CA PRO A 43 -4.60 11.10 -1.15
C PRO A 43 -5.79 10.46 -0.45
N HIS A 44 -6.91 11.18 -0.39
CA HIS A 44 -8.18 10.59 0.04
C HIS A 44 -8.73 9.71 -1.09
N ILE A 45 -8.64 8.40 -0.94
CA ILE A 45 -9.12 7.44 -1.94
C ILE A 45 -10.51 6.92 -1.53
N PRO A 46 -11.58 7.26 -2.26
CA PRO A 46 -12.91 6.71 -2.00
C PRO A 46 -12.93 5.18 -2.14
N ARG A 47 -13.76 4.49 -1.36
CA ARG A 47 -13.84 3.01 -1.38
C ARG A 47 -14.21 2.45 -2.77
N TRP A 48 -15.11 3.12 -3.50
CA TRP A 48 -15.49 2.72 -4.86
C TRP A 48 -14.31 2.81 -5.83
N LEU A 49 -13.39 3.76 -5.61
CA LEU A 49 -12.20 3.91 -6.44
C LEU A 49 -11.19 2.79 -6.19
N VAL A 50 -11.13 2.26 -4.96
CA VAL A 50 -10.34 1.05 -4.65
C VAL A 50 -10.85 -0.16 -5.42
N PHE A 51 -12.17 -0.31 -5.52
CA PHE A 51 -12.77 -1.38 -6.33
C PHE A 51 -12.41 -1.23 -7.81
N LEU A 52 -12.51 -0.03 -8.37
CA LEU A 52 -12.10 0.23 -9.75
C LEU A 52 -10.62 -0.05 -10.00
N MET A 53 -9.74 0.32 -9.06
CA MET A 53 -8.31 0.00 -9.15
C MET A 53 -8.06 -1.50 -9.19
N LEU A 54 -8.88 -2.32 -8.51
CA LEU A 54 -8.79 -3.79 -8.55
C LEU A 54 -9.30 -4.40 -9.86
N VAL A 55 -10.14 -3.69 -10.62
CA VAL A 55 -10.67 -4.17 -11.91
C VAL A 55 -9.72 -3.84 -13.05
N SER A 56 -8.95 -2.76 -12.95
CA SER A 56 -8.01 -2.36 -13.99
C SER A 56 -6.77 -1.68 -13.41
N PRO A 57 -5.57 -2.27 -13.57
CA PRO A 57 -4.31 -1.66 -13.18
C PRO A 57 -4.06 -0.30 -13.84
N LEU A 58 -4.62 -0.07 -15.05
CA LEU A 58 -4.49 1.21 -15.74
C LEU A 58 -5.15 2.36 -14.95
N LEU A 59 -6.22 2.08 -14.21
CA LEU A 59 -6.88 3.09 -13.40
C LEU A 59 -6.00 3.57 -12.24
N LEU A 60 -5.01 2.80 -11.78
CA LEU A 60 -4.04 3.30 -10.80
C LEU A 60 -3.29 4.53 -11.28
N ILE A 61 -2.98 4.58 -12.57
CA ILE A 61 -2.26 5.70 -13.15
C ILE A 61 -3.18 6.93 -13.20
N ALA A 62 -4.48 6.72 -13.47
CA ALA A 62 -5.46 7.80 -13.57
C ALA A 62 -5.92 8.37 -12.21
N VAL A 63 -6.03 7.53 -11.17
CA VAL A 63 -6.56 7.90 -9.85
C VAL A 63 -5.90 9.13 -9.21
N PRO A 64 -4.56 9.27 -9.21
CA PRO A 64 -3.89 10.44 -8.67
C PRO A 64 -4.28 11.77 -9.33
N PHE A 65 -4.70 11.73 -10.60
CA PHE A 65 -5.13 12.92 -11.34
C PHE A 65 -6.58 13.31 -11.02
N VAL A 66 -7.41 12.33 -10.67
CA VAL A 66 -8.82 12.56 -10.29
C VAL A 66 -8.93 13.01 -8.82
N VAL A 67 -8.10 12.46 -7.94
CA VAL A 67 -8.15 12.75 -6.50
C VAL A 67 -7.31 13.97 -6.15
N GLN A 68 -7.97 15.13 -6.02
CA GLN A 68 -7.31 16.38 -5.62
C GLN A 68 -7.19 16.57 -4.10
N ARG A 69 -7.97 15.82 -3.30
CA ARG A 69 -7.98 15.96 -1.84
C ARG A 69 -6.83 15.17 -1.21
N ARG A 70 -5.92 15.89 -0.54
CA ARG A 70 -4.75 15.32 0.12
C ARG A 70 -4.71 15.65 1.60
N CYS A 71 -4.42 14.64 2.42
CA CYS A 71 -4.20 14.74 3.85
C CYS A 71 -2.71 14.76 4.13
N VAL A 72 -2.20 15.92 4.52
CA VAL A 72 -0.80 16.08 4.92
C VAL A 72 -0.72 16.09 6.44
N PHE A 73 0.13 15.25 7.04
CA PHE A 73 0.40 15.28 8.48
C PHE A 73 1.81 14.78 8.79
N LYS A 74 2.30 15.04 10.00
CA LYS A 74 3.59 14.48 10.47
C LYS A 74 3.34 13.36 11.46
N ALA A 75 3.96 12.21 11.22
CA ALA A 75 3.81 11.05 12.09
C ALA A 75 4.97 10.07 12.03
N GLY A 76 5.18 9.37 13.15
CA GLY A 76 6.11 8.26 13.27
C GLY A 76 5.52 6.94 12.77
N LEU A 77 6.37 6.11 12.16
CA LEU A 77 6.08 4.71 11.85
C LEU A 77 7.26 3.88 12.35
N SER A 78 6.99 2.97 13.29
CA SER A 78 8.02 2.13 13.89
C SER A 78 8.77 1.29 12.85
N ASN A 79 10.04 1.00 13.11
CA ASN A 79 10.88 0.19 12.22
C ASN A 79 10.30 -1.21 11.96
N GLN A 80 9.63 -1.81 12.96
CA GLN A 80 8.95 -3.08 12.80
C GLN A 80 7.80 -2.98 11.79
N ALA A 81 6.91 -1.99 11.94
CA ALA A 81 5.80 -1.78 11.00
C ALA A 81 6.29 -1.46 9.58
N ARG A 82 7.40 -0.72 9.46
CA ARG A 82 8.06 -0.44 8.18
C ARG A 82 8.62 -1.71 7.54
N ARG A 83 9.28 -2.58 8.31
CA ARG A 83 9.82 -3.85 7.83
C ARG A 83 8.71 -4.78 7.37
N ASP A 84 7.65 -4.93 8.17
CA ASP A 84 6.53 -5.80 7.83
C ASP A 84 5.84 -5.33 6.54
N PHE A 85 5.73 -4.01 6.36
CA PHE A 85 5.20 -3.43 5.14
C PHE A 85 6.10 -3.68 3.92
N PHE A 86 7.41 -3.53 4.08
CA PHE A 86 8.37 -3.83 3.02
C PHE A 86 8.31 -5.31 2.64
N LEU A 87 8.30 -6.22 3.61
CA LEU A 87 8.22 -7.66 3.37
C LEU A 87 6.94 -8.05 2.62
N ARG A 88 5.77 -7.50 3.01
CA ARG A 88 4.51 -7.76 2.31
C ARG A 88 4.52 -7.23 0.88
N LYS A 89 5.07 -6.04 0.65
CA LYS A 89 5.22 -5.47 -0.70
C LYS A 89 6.15 -6.32 -1.56
N SER A 90 7.31 -6.71 -1.01
CA SER A 90 8.26 -7.56 -1.71
C SER A 90 7.63 -8.92 -2.04
N ALA A 91 6.88 -9.53 -1.12
CA ALA A 91 6.16 -10.78 -1.38
C ALA A 91 5.11 -10.62 -2.50
N ALA A 92 4.35 -9.52 -2.51
CA ALA A 92 3.39 -9.23 -3.57
C ALA A 92 4.08 -9.09 -4.94
N CYS A 93 5.19 -8.34 -5.00
CA CYS A 93 5.97 -8.18 -6.22
C CYS A 93 6.57 -9.50 -6.71
N LEU A 94 7.11 -10.31 -5.78
CA LEU A 94 7.65 -11.64 -6.11
C LEU A 94 6.55 -12.56 -6.66
N LEU A 95 5.35 -12.52 -6.10
CA LEU A 95 4.21 -13.28 -6.61
C LEU A 95 3.84 -12.87 -8.04
N MET A 96 3.89 -11.58 -8.36
CA MET A 96 3.63 -11.08 -9.71
C MET A 96 4.74 -11.46 -10.71
N LEU A 97 5.98 -11.57 -10.25
CA LEU A 97 7.15 -11.91 -11.09
C LEU A 97 7.40 -13.41 -11.22
N ALA A 98 6.85 -14.24 -10.33
CA ALA A 98 7.04 -15.69 -10.34
C ALA A 98 6.69 -16.37 -11.69
N PRO A 99 5.60 -16.01 -12.39
CA PRO A 99 5.29 -16.59 -13.69
C PRO A 99 6.33 -16.27 -14.76
N LEU A 100 6.93 -15.07 -14.72
CA LEU A 100 8.01 -14.69 -15.64
C LEU A 100 9.26 -15.55 -15.40
N ALA A 101 9.63 -15.76 -14.13
CA ALA A 101 10.74 -16.64 -13.78
C ALA A 101 10.47 -18.09 -14.24
N LEU A 102 9.23 -18.57 -14.11
CA LEU A 102 8.82 -19.89 -14.57
C LEU A 102 8.88 -20.02 -16.10
N CYS A 103 8.46 -19.00 -16.85
CA CYS A 103 8.62 -18.96 -18.31
C CYS A 103 10.10 -19.04 -18.71
N LEU A 104 10.98 -18.26 -18.07
CA LEU A 104 12.42 -18.28 -18.37
C LEU A 104 13.03 -19.66 -18.08
N TYR A 105 12.63 -20.28 -16.96
CA TYR A 105 13.04 -21.64 -16.62
C TYR A 105 12.56 -22.66 -17.66
N ALA A 106 11.31 -22.57 -18.11
CA ALA A 106 10.74 -23.46 -19.12
C ALA A 106 11.51 -23.43 -20.45
N VAL A 107 11.94 -22.23 -20.88
CA VAL A 107 12.76 -22.05 -22.08
C VAL A 107 14.12 -22.73 -21.92
N VAL A 108 14.76 -22.60 -20.76
CA VAL A 108 16.07 -23.25 -20.49
C VAL A 108 15.96 -24.77 -20.52
N VAL A 109 14.86 -25.33 -20.03
CA VAL A 109 14.61 -26.78 -19.98
C VAL A 109 14.02 -27.33 -21.29
N ASN A 110 13.65 -26.48 -22.25
CA ASN A 110 12.98 -26.85 -23.50
C ASN A 110 11.71 -27.71 -23.27
N SER A 111 10.90 -27.36 -22.27
CA SER A 111 9.69 -28.12 -21.94
C SER A 111 8.43 -27.29 -22.14
N GLU A 112 7.57 -27.77 -23.03
CA GLU A 112 6.29 -27.13 -23.38
C GLU A 112 5.30 -27.14 -22.22
N GLU A 113 5.32 -28.17 -21.38
CA GLU A 113 4.45 -28.30 -20.20
C GLU A 113 4.65 -27.15 -19.21
N TRP A 114 5.91 -26.79 -18.95
CA TRP A 114 6.25 -25.67 -18.06
C TRP A 114 5.85 -24.31 -18.64
N VAL A 115 5.92 -24.16 -19.97
CA VAL A 115 5.44 -22.94 -20.64
C VAL A 115 3.93 -22.79 -20.47
N LEU A 116 3.16 -23.85 -20.72
CA LEU A 116 1.70 -23.84 -20.52
C LEU A 116 1.32 -23.54 -19.07
N MET A 117 2.02 -24.16 -18.11
CA MET A 117 1.81 -23.89 -16.68
C MET A 117 2.12 -22.44 -16.31
N ALA A 118 3.20 -21.87 -16.82
CA ALA A 118 3.56 -20.48 -16.56
C ALA A 118 2.53 -19.50 -17.14
N ILE A 119 2.02 -19.76 -18.35
CA ILE A 119 0.94 -18.97 -18.96
C ILE A 119 -0.33 -19.06 -18.12
N LEU A 120 -0.74 -20.27 -17.71
CA LEU A 120 -1.95 -20.48 -16.93
C LEU A 120 -1.88 -19.83 -15.54
N LEU A 121 -0.71 -19.85 -14.89
CA LEU A 121 -0.49 -19.22 -13.59
C LEU A 121 -0.26 -17.70 -13.68
N SER A 122 0.10 -17.17 -14.85
CA SER A 122 0.44 -15.74 -15.00
C SER A 122 -0.69 -14.80 -14.56
N LEU A 123 -1.91 -15.04 -15.05
CA LEU A 123 -3.08 -14.23 -14.76
C LEU A 123 -3.49 -14.26 -13.27
N PRO A 124 -3.70 -15.42 -12.63
CA PRO A 124 -4.06 -15.45 -11.21
C PRO A 124 -2.94 -14.93 -10.30
N CYS A 125 -1.67 -15.27 -10.55
CA CYS A 125 -0.56 -14.75 -9.76
C CYS A 125 -0.45 -13.23 -9.86
N PHE A 126 -0.62 -12.68 -11.08
CA PHE A 126 -0.65 -11.23 -11.29
C PHE A 126 -1.78 -10.58 -10.50
N TRP A 127 -3.02 -11.05 -10.65
CA TRP A 127 -4.19 -10.44 -9.98
C TRP A 127 -4.14 -10.58 -8.46
N ILE A 128 -3.73 -11.72 -7.93
CA ILE A 128 -3.60 -11.93 -6.48
C ILE A 128 -2.49 -11.03 -5.93
N GLY A 129 -1.32 -11.02 -6.55
CA GLY A 129 -0.21 -10.15 -6.14
C GLY A 129 -0.58 -8.66 -6.23
N PHE A 130 -1.30 -8.29 -7.28
CA PHE A 130 -1.82 -6.94 -7.48
C PHE A 130 -2.85 -6.55 -6.41
N ALA A 131 -3.80 -7.43 -6.09
CA ALA A 131 -4.79 -7.18 -5.03
C ALA A 131 -4.13 -7.04 -3.65
N ILE A 132 -3.17 -7.90 -3.32
CA ILE A 132 -2.33 -7.82 -2.11
C ILE A 132 -1.63 -6.46 -2.05
N LEU A 133 -1.05 -6.02 -3.17
CA LEU A 133 -0.38 -4.74 -3.27
C LEU A 133 -1.38 -3.59 -3.02
N ILE A 134 -2.54 -3.55 -3.69
CA ILE A 134 -3.54 -2.48 -3.48
C ILE A 134 -4.13 -2.45 -2.07
N LEU A 135 -4.46 -3.62 -1.51
CA LEU A 135 -5.09 -3.68 -0.19
C LEU A 135 -4.12 -3.36 0.95
N TRP A 136 -2.82 -3.67 0.78
CA TRP A 136 -1.80 -3.43 1.80
C TRP A 136 -0.79 -2.33 1.46
N THR A 137 -0.98 -1.57 0.37
CA THR A 137 -0.11 -0.43 0.01
C THR A 137 -0.29 0.78 0.91
N SER A 138 -1.47 0.98 1.50
CA SER A 138 -1.65 2.07 2.46
C SER A 138 -1.13 1.63 3.82
N SER A 139 0.00 2.20 4.25
CA SER A 139 0.57 2.01 5.59
C SER A 139 -0.39 2.35 6.74
N LEU A 140 -1.55 2.93 6.43
CA LEU A 140 -2.50 3.55 7.35
C LEU A 140 -3.92 2.97 7.29
N ARG A 141 -4.16 1.93 6.48
CA ARG A 141 -5.38 1.13 6.67
C ARG A 141 -5.16 0.24 7.89
N VAL A 142 -5.72 0.67 9.01
CA VAL A 142 -5.94 -0.16 10.21
C VAL A 142 -7.24 -0.92 10.02
#